data_AF-A0A831YGA2-F1
#
_entry.id   AF-A0A831YGA2-F1
#
_cell.length_a   1.000
_cell.length_b   1.000
_cell.length_c   1.000
_cell.angle_alpha   90.00
_cell.angle_beta   90.00
_cell.angle_gamma   90.00
#
_symmetry.space_group_name_H-M   'P 1'
#
loop_
_entity.id
_entity.type
_entity.pdbx_description
1 polymer ?
#
loop_
_entity_poly.entity_id
_entity_poly.type
_entity_poly.pdbx_seq_one_letter_code
_entity_poly.pdbx_strand_id
1 'polypeptide(L)'
;MVRTQTKATPTASADGHLRSDTKGSINLRIEVQTRQLIDDAAAVLGKTRTEFMVDSARAQAIDVLLDQRLFVLDAKRYEAFMHALDNPPAPGPKLRALLRRMPQWSS
;
A
#
# COMPACT_ATOMS: atom_id res chain seq x y z
N MET A 1 -10.83 11.45 63.62
CA MET A 1 -10.21 12.74 63.25
C MET A 1 -9.20 12.46 62.15
N VAL A 2 -9.20 13.30 61.11
CA VAL A 2 -8.17 13.42 60.04
C VAL A 2 -8.34 12.56 58.75
N ARG A 3 -8.88 13.27 57.74
CA ARG A 3 -8.55 13.34 56.29
C ARG A 3 -8.91 12.19 55.34
N THR A 4 -10.00 12.45 54.62
CA THR A 4 -10.16 12.41 53.16
C THR A 4 -8.96 11.99 52.31
N GLN A 5 -9.20 11.06 51.38
CA GLN A 5 -8.54 11.09 50.07
C GLN A 5 -9.52 10.68 48.97
N THR A 6 -9.94 11.69 48.22
CA THR A 6 -10.45 11.63 46.86
C THR A 6 -9.33 11.14 45.94
N LYS A 7 -9.58 10.11 45.13
CA LYS A 7 -8.76 9.82 43.95
C LYS A 7 -9.64 9.90 42.71
N ALA A 8 -9.57 11.04 42.04
CA ALA A 8 -10.03 11.22 40.69
C ALA A 8 -9.24 10.29 39.76
N THR A 9 -9.94 9.60 38.87
CA THR A 9 -9.37 8.86 37.75
C THR A 9 -9.02 9.89 36.66
N PRO A 10 -7.75 10.06 36.28
CA PRO A 10 -7.42 10.79 35.06
C PRO A 10 -7.60 9.87 33.86
N THR A 11 -8.42 10.34 32.94
CA THR A 11 -8.26 10.32 31.48
C THR A 11 -7.52 9.13 30.87
N ALA A 12 -8.27 8.37 30.08
CA ALA A 12 -7.76 7.42 29.11
C ALA A 12 -6.79 8.10 28.13
N SER A 13 -5.49 7.92 28.35
CA SER A 13 -4.48 8.11 27.31
C SER A 13 -4.49 6.88 26.40
N ALA A 14 -5.38 6.88 25.41
CA ALA A 14 -5.26 6.03 24.24
C ALA A 14 -4.49 6.82 23.19
N ASP A 15 -3.17 6.62 23.15
CA ASP A 15 -2.35 6.77 21.94
C ASP A 15 -0.96 6.22 22.23
N GLY A 16 -0.88 4.89 22.25
CA GLY A 16 0.32 4.13 22.51
C GLY A 16 0.39 2.91 21.62
N HIS A 17 0.41 3.08 20.29
CA HIS A 17 0.79 2.01 19.37
C HIS A 17 1.33 2.48 18.02
N LEU A 18 2.40 3.27 18.03
CA LEU A 18 3.29 3.38 16.86
C LEU A 18 4.75 3.18 17.30
N ARG A 19 5.01 2.09 18.01
CA ARG A 19 6.33 1.48 17.93
C ARG A 19 6.28 0.63 16.67
N SER A 20 6.71 1.18 15.53
CA SER A 20 6.91 0.34 14.36
C SER A 20 7.96 -0.69 14.75
N ASP A 21 7.59 -1.96 14.81
CA ASP A 21 8.60 -3.02 14.80
C ASP A 21 9.30 -2.91 13.45
N THR A 22 10.46 -2.25 13.43
CA THR A 22 11.25 -1.96 12.21
C THR A 22 11.77 -3.24 11.54
N LYS A 23 11.54 -4.41 12.16
CA LYS A 23 11.99 -5.72 11.69
C LYS A 23 10.86 -6.73 11.86
N GLY A 24 10.36 -7.24 10.74
CA GLY A 24 9.45 -8.38 10.67
C GLY A 24 10.18 -9.63 10.18
N SER A 25 9.74 -10.80 10.64
CA SER A 25 10.21 -12.09 10.12
C SER A 25 9.13 -12.71 9.23
N ILE A 26 9.54 -13.34 8.13
CA ILE A 26 8.64 -14.03 7.20
C ILE A 26 9.02 -15.52 7.22
N ASN A 27 8.08 -16.36 7.63
CA ASN A 27 8.21 -17.81 7.55
C ASN A 27 7.47 -18.30 6.30
N LEU A 28 8.18 -18.90 5.35
CA LEU A 28 7.61 -19.39 4.10
C LEU A 28 7.81 -20.91 3.97
N ARG A 29 6.76 -21.61 3.53
CA ARG A 29 6.85 -23.02 3.11
C ARG A 29 6.82 -23.06 1.59
N ILE A 30 7.80 -23.72 1.00
CA ILE A 30 7.95 -23.88 -0.45
C ILE A 30 8.36 -25.30 -0.77
N GLU A 31 8.11 -25.72 -2.01
CA GLU A 31 8.59 -26.98 -2.52
C GLU A 31 10.12 -27.01 -2.58
N VAL A 32 10.69 -28.22 -2.47
CA VAL A 32 12.14 -28.44 -2.47
C VAL A 32 12.75 -27.99 -3.80
N GLN A 33 12.08 -28.23 -4.92
CA GLN A 33 12.55 -27.83 -6.25
C GLN A 33 12.64 -26.30 -6.38
N THR A 34 11.61 -25.58 -5.93
CA THR A 34 11.61 -24.11 -5.91
C THR A 34 12.73 -23.57 -5.03
N ARG A 35 12.95 -24.18 -3.85
CA ARG A 35 14.07 -23.81 -2.99
C ARG A 35 15.41 -23.98 -3.70
N GLN A 36 15.64 -25.11 -4.37
CA GLN A 36 16.90 -25.38 -5.07
C GLN A 36 17.15 -24.35 -6.17
N LEU A 37 16.13 -24.05 -6.98
CA LEU A 37 16.22 -23.03 -8.02
C LEU A 37 16.60 -21.65 -7.46
N ILE A 38 16.04 -21.26 -6.32
CA ILE A 38 16.37 -20.00 -5.65
C ILE A 38 17.81 -20.02 -5.13
N ASP A 39 18.25 -21.13 -4.52
CA ASP A 39 19.61 -21.28 -4.01
C ASP A 39 20.64 -21.17 -5.15
N ASP A 40 20.37 -21.80 -6.30
CA ASP A 40 21.23 -21.74 -7.49
C ASP A 40 21.29 -20.31 -8.07
N ALA A 41 20.14 -19.63 -8.20
CA ALA A 41 20.09 -18.25 -8.68
C ALA A 41 20.82 -17.26 -7.75
N ALA A 42 20.69 -17.45 -6.43
CA ALA A 42 21.41 -16.65 -5.44
C ALA A 42 22.93 -16.88 -5.55
N ALA A 43 23.36 -18.13 -5.74
CA ALA A 43 24.76 -18.49 -5.91
C ALA A 43 25.39 -17.85 -7.16
N VAL A 44 24.68 -17.83 -8.29
CA VAL A 44 25.14 -17.17 -9.53
C VAL A 44 25.39 -15.67 -9.30
N LEU A 45 24.60 -15.02 -8.46
CA LEU A 45 24.75 -13.60 -8.12
C LEU A 45 25.66 -13.33 -6.91
N GLY A 46 26.23 -14.38 -6.30
CA GLY A 46 27.06 -14.26 -5.09
C GLY A 46 26.32 -13.75 -3.86
N LYS A 47 25.00 -13.92 -3.81
CA LYS A 47 24.13 -13.48 -2.71
C LYS A 47 23.72 -14.64 -1.82
N THR A 48 23.36 -14.34 -0.58
CA THR A 48 22.63 -15.32 0.24
C THR A 48 21.21 -15.49 -0.30
N ARG A 49 20.60 -16.65 -0.06
CA ARG A 49 19.19 -16.92 -0.41
C ARG A 49 18.25 -15.84 0.14
N THR A 50 18.44 -15.42 1.40
CA THR A 50 17.58 -14.41 2.02
C THR A 50 17.69 -13.06 1.32
N GLU A 51 18.91 -12.61 1.01
CA GLU A 51 19.13 -11.37 0.25
C GLU A 51 18.50 -11.44 -1.14
N PHE A 52 18.73 -12.55 -1.86
CA PHE A 52 18.14 -12.77 -3.17
C PHE A 52 16.60 -12.72 -3.11
N MET A 53 15.98 -13.40 -2.15
CA MET A 53 14.53 -13.42 -1.98
C MET A 53 13.97 -12.03 -1.65
N VAL A 54 14.60 -11.29 -0.73
CA VAL A 54 14.13 -9.95 -0.33
C VAL A 54 14.26 -8.96 -1.49
N ASP A 55 15.41 -8.96 -2.18
CA ASP A 55 15.64 -8.07 -3.32
C ASP A 55 14.66 -8.36 -4.47
N SER A 56 14.50 -9.64 -4.81
CA SER A 56 13.59 -10.07 -5.89
C SER A 56 12.14 -9.74 -5.57
N ALA A 57 11.69 -10.03 -4.34
CA ALA A 57 10.34 -9.73 -3.91
C ALA A 57 10.07 -8.21 -3.90
N ARG A 58 11.05 -7.41 -3.46
CA ARG A 58 10.95 -5.96 -3.47
C ARG A 58 10.86 -5.39 -4.88
N ALA A 59 11.73 -5.84 -5.79
CA ALA A 59 11.72 -5.40 -7.18
C ALA A 59 10.36 -5.72 -7.83
N GLN A 60 9.90 -6.96 -7.70
CA GLN A 60 8.61 -7.37 -8.25
C GLN A 60 7.43 -6.60 -7.63
N ALA A 61 7.46 -6.32 -6.33
CA ALA A 61 6.42 -5.54 -5.68
C ALA A 61 6.39 -4.09 -6.21
N ILE A 62 7.55 -3.48 -6.45
CA ILE A 62 7.64 -2.13 -7.04
C ILE A 62 7.05 -2.15 -8.45
N ASP A 63 7.44 -3.11 -9.29
CA ASP A 63 6.96 -3.21 -10.67
C ASP A 63 5.43 -3.36 -10.73
N VAL A 64 4.87 -4.24 -9.89
CA VAL A 64 3.41 -4.45 -9.80
C VAL A 64 2.67 -3.20 -9.33
N LEU A 65 3.26 -2.43 -8.38
CA LEU A 65 2.65 -1.19 -7.91
C LEU A 65 2.76 -0.05 -8.93
N LEU A 66 3.83 -0.03 -9.73
CA LEU A 66 4.01 0.95 -10.80
C LEU A 66 3.08 0.69 -11.98
N ASP A 67 2.79 -0.58 -12.31
CA ASP A 67 1.84 -0.96 -13.35
C ASP A 67 0.44 -0.37 -13.10
N GLN A 68 0.04 -0.18 -11.83
CA GLN A 68 -1.24 0.46 -11.48
C GLN A 68 -1.29 1.97 -11.74
N ARG A 69 -0.16 2.64 -11.99
CA ARG A 69 -0.09 4.11 -12.13
C ARG A 69 0.24 4.56 -13.56
N LEU A 70 0.59 3.63 -14.45
CA LEU A 70 1.00 3.96 -15.82
C LEU A 70 -0.08 3.57 -16.83
N PHE A 71 -0.79 4.56 -17.37
CA PHE A 71 -1.70 4.35 -18.49
C PHE A 71 -0.94 4.53 -19.81
N VAL A 72 -0.59 3.42 -20.46
CA VAL A 72 -0.02 3.47 -21.81
C VAL A 72 -1.14 3.69 -22.82
N LEU A 73 -1.11 4.83 -23.51
CA LEU A 73 -2.08 5.19 -24.54
C LEU A 73 -1.39 5.16 -25.92
N ASP A 74 -2.06 4.57 -26.91
CA ASP A 74 -1.70 4.79 -28.31
C ASP A 74 -1.99 6.25 -28.72
N ALA A 75 -1.43 6.71 -29.84
CA ALA A 75 -1.54 8.10 -30.27
C ALA A 75 -3.00 8.59 -30.38
N LYS A 76 -3.92 7.74 -30.82
CA LYS A 76 -5.35 8.09 -30.96
C LYS A 76 -6.02 8.24 -29.60
N ARG A 77 -5.72 7.34 -28.66
CA ARG A 77 -6.23 7.43 -27.28
C ARG A 77 -5.63 8.62 -26.54
N TYR A 78 -4.37 8.95 -26.82
CA TYR A 78 -3.72 10.13 -26.27
C TYR A 78 -4.39 11.42 -26.74
N GLU A 79 -4.64 11.57 -28.04
CA GLU A 79 -5.39 12.73 -28.57
C GLU A 79 -6.80 12.84 -27.97
N ALA A 80 -7.55 11.73 -27.90
CA ALA A 80 -8.87 11.73 -27.30
C ALA A 80 -8.84 12.11 -25.81
N PHE A 81 -7.83 11.64 -25.08
CA PHE A 81 -7.60 11.98 -23.68
C PHE A 81 -7.28 13.48 -23.51
N MET A 82 -6.36 14.02 -24.31
CA MET A 82 -6.01 15.44 -24.30
C MET A 82 -7.22 16.31 -24.63
N HIS A 83 -7.97 15.97 -25.68
CA HIS A 83 -9.19 16.70 -26.04
C HIS A 83 -10.22 16.72 -24.89
N ALA A 84 -10.38 15.61 -24.17
CA ALA A 84 -11.29 15.52 -23.03
C ALA A 84 -10.81 16.33 -21.82
N LEU A 85 -9.49 16.50 -21.64
CA LEU A 85 -8.92 17.36 -20.60
C LEU A 85 -9.06 18.84 -20.93
N ASP A 86 -8.80 19.22 -22.19
CA ASP A 86 -8.88 20.62 -22.64
C ASP A 86 -10.34 21.09 -22.75
N ASN A 87 -11.27 20.17 -23.05
CA ASN A 87 -12.70 20.47 -23.19
C ASN A 87 -13.52 19.58 -22.23
N PRO A 88 -13.45 19.85 -20.91
CA PRO A 88 -14.14 19.03 -19.94
C PRO A 88 -15.66 19.14 -20.17
N PRO A 89 -16.38 18.01 -20.35
CA PRO A 89 -17.82 18.05 -20.53
C PRO A 89 -18.51 18.54 -19.25
N ALA A 90 -19.60 19.29 -19.41
CA ALA A 90 -20.39 19.72 -18.27
C ALA A 90 -20.85 18.52 -17.44
N PRO A 91 -20.75 18.57 -16.09
CA PRO A 91 -21.03 17.42 -15.25
C PRO A 91 -22.49 17.00 -15.43
N GLY A 92 -22.73 15.76 -15.86
CA GLY A 92 -24.07 15.25 -16.09
C GLY A 92 -24.95 15.21 -14.83
N PRO A 93 -26.28 15.08 -14.96
CA PRO A 93 -27.20 15.04 -13.82
C PRO A 93 -26.84 13.99 -12.75
N LYS A 94 -26.36 12.81 -13.17
CA LYS A 94 -25.92 11.73 -12.28
C LYS A 94 -24.65 12.09 -11.50
N LEU A 95 -23.67 12.74 -12.14
CA LEU A 95 -22.45 13.17 -11.48
C LEU A 95 -22.75 14.26 -10.43
N ARG A 96 -23.66 15.19 -10.75
CA ARG A 96 -24.12 16.21 -9.79
C ARG A 96 -24.85 15.59 -8.60
N ALA A 97 -25.68 14.56 -8.82
CA ALA A 97 -26.35 13.84 -7.74
C ALA A 97 -25.34 13.08 -6.86
N LEU A 98 -24.31 12.47 -7.46
CA LEU A 98 -23.24 11.78 -6.73
C LEU A 98 -22.44 12.73 -5.84
N LEU A 99 -22.01 13.89 -6.35
CA LEU A 99 -21.23 14.87 -5.59
C LEU A 99 -22.00 15.51 -4.43
N ARG A 100 -23.34 15.48 -4.45
CA ARG A 100 -24.19 15.99 -3.36
C ARG A 100 -24.43 14.96 -2.25
N ARG A 101 -24.03 13.71 -2.46
CA ARG A 101 -24.23 12.64 -1.47
C ARG A 101 -23.14 12.73 -0.40
N MET A 102 -23.55 12.75 0.87
CA MET A 102 -22.61 12.72 1.99
C MET A 102 -21.78 11.42 1.95
N PRO A 103 -20.44 11.50 2.03
CA PRO A 103 -19.60 10.31 2.05
C PRO A 103 -19.89 9.48 3.30
N GLN A 104 -20.04 8.17 3.14
CA GLN A 104 -20.38 7.24 4.22
C GLN A 104 -19.29 7.04 5.29
N TRP A 105 -18.12 7.63 5.10
CA TRP A 105 -16.96 7.56 6.00
C TRP A 105 -16.74 8.84 6.81
N SER A 106 -17.62 9.84 6.69
CA SER A 106 -17.56 11.06 7.50
C SER A 106 -18.40 10.97 8.79
N SER A 107 -18.62 9.76 9.31
CA SER A 107 -19.33 9.49 10.57
C SER A 107 -18.44 8.74 11.55
#